data_AF-A0A087DA88-F1
#
_entry.id   AF-A0A087DA88-F1
#
_cell.length_a   1.000
_cell.length_b   1.000
_cell.length_c   1.000
_cell.angle_alpha   90.00
_cell.angle_beta   90.00
_cell.angle_gamma   90.00
#
_symmetry.space_group_name_H-M   'P 1'
#
loop_
_entity.id
_entity.type
_entity.pdbx_description
1 polymer ?
#
loop_
_entity_poly.entity_id
_entity_poly.type
_entity_poly.pdbx_seq_one_letter_code
_entity_poly.pdbx_strand_id
1 'polypeptide(L)'
;MERVDVYRGAAEVDADGNPVQGEMKHVATLMGFVAPVEASQSPGADSQGVARRYTLYFRGSEPTGILDTDCLVVRGMPLMVDGPPLEWWRYGRHIGDVVNAFVREG
;
A
#
# COMPACT_ATOMS: atom_id res chain seq x y z
N MET A 1 6.29 4.35 -15.20
CA MET A 1 6.70 4.00 -13.82
C MET A 1 6.52 5.25 -12.99
N GLU A 2 5.82 5.13 -11.87
CA GLU A 2 5.55 6.20 -10.91
C GLU A 2 6.56 6.12 -9.76
N ARG A 3 6.91 7.28 -9.19
CA ARG A 3 7.60 7.36 -7.90
C ARG A 3 6.60 7.00 -6.80
N VAL A 4 7.01 6.10 -5.90
CA VAL A 4 6.22 5.68 -4.74
C VAL A 4 7.07 5.92 -3.49
N ASP A 5 6.64 6.85 -2.63
CA ASP A 5 7.26 7.06 -1.34
C ASP A 5 6.56 6.20 -0.29
N VAL A 6 7.32 5.43 0.48
CA VAL A 6 6.81 4.51 1.50
C VAL A 6 6.97 5.18 2.87
N TYR A 7 5.88 5.25 3.61
CA TYR A 7 5.83 5.77 4.97
C TYR A 7 5.40 4.66 5.94
N ARG A 8 6.06 4.61 7.10
CA ARG A 8 5.81 3.64 8.16
C ARG A 8 5.79 4.34 9.51
N GLY A 9 4.74 4.14 10.28
CA GLY A 9 4.74 4.45 11.71
C GLY A 9 5.23 3.25 12.53
N ALA A 10 5.88 3.53 13.65
CA ALA A 10 6.29 2.49 14.60
C ALA A 10 5.06 1.81 15.21
N ALA A 11 5.16 0.53 15.55
CA ALA A 11 4.14 -0.13 16.35
C ALA A 11 4.23 0.40 17.79
N GLU A 12 3.16 1.06 18.25
CA GLU A 12 3.08 1.69 19.56
C GLU A 12 1.83 1.20 20.30
N VAL A 13 1.73 1.54 21.59
CA VAL A 13 0.57 1.27 22.43
C VAL A 13 0.07 2.59 22.99
N ASP A 14 -1.20 2.90 22.78
CA ASP A 14 -1.80 4.13 23.33
C ASP A 14 -2.03 4.05 24.85
N ALA A 15 -2.56 5.14 25.43
CA ALA A 15 -2.82 5.21 26.87
C ALA A 15 -3.85 4.16 27.36
N ASP A 16 -4.69 3.65 26.47
CA ASP A 16 -5.73 2.67 26.75
C ASP A 16 -5.25 1.22 26.50
N GLY A 17 -4.01 1.03 26.05
CA GLY A 17 -3.44 -0.29 25.79
C GLY A 17 -3.71 -0.82 24.38
N ASN A 18 -4.23 -0.01 23.46
CA ASN A 18 -4.51 -0.44 22.09
C ASN A 18 -3.26 -0.36 21.22
N PRO A 19 -3.03 -1.35 20.32
CA PRO A 19 -2.00 -1.24 19.32
C PRO A 19 -2.35 -0.12 18.35
N VAL A 20 -1.46 0.86 18.24
CA VAL A 20 -1.59 1.99 17.32
C VAL A 20 -0.35 2.11 16.47
N GLN A 21 -0.51 2.80 15.34
CA GLN A 21 0.62 3.19 14.53
C GLN A 21 1.08 4.58 14.99
N GLY A 22 2.36 4.68 15.37
CA GLY A 22 3.01 5.93 15.72
C GLY A 22 3.20 6.86 14.52
N GLU A 23 3.96 7.93 14.73
CA GLU A 23 4.21 8.94 13.69
C GLU A 23 4.78 8.32 12.40
N MET A 24 4.14 8.61 11.27
CA MET A 24 4.55 8.13 9.95
C MET A 24 5.88 8.76 9.52
N LYS A 25 6.88 7.91 9.28
CA LYS A 25 8.20 8.34 8.79
C LYS A 25 8.45 7.77 7.41
N HIS A 26 9.08 8.56 6.55
CA HIS A 26 9.55 8.10 5.25
C HIS A 26 10.61 7.01 5.45
N VAL A 27 10.42 5.84 4.83
CA VAL A 27 11.35 4.70 4.95
C VAL A 27 11.98 4.29 3.64
N ALA A 28 11.34 4.56 2.50
CA ALA A 28 11.89 4.23 1.19
C ALA A 28 11.26 5.07 0.07
N THR A 29 11.99 5.22 -1.03
CA THR A 29 11.44 5.68 -2.31
C THR A 29 11.68 4.60 -3.36
N LEU A 30 10.61 4.15 -4.00
CA LEU A 30 10.61 3.08 -4.99
C LEU A 30 10.05 3.57 -6.33
N MET A 31 10.32 2.81 -7.39
CA MET A 31 9.68 3.00 -8.70
C MET A 31 8.74 1.84 -8.98
N GLY A 32 7.45 2.13 -9.17
CA GLY A 32 6.41 1.12 -9.39
C GLY A 32 5.55 1.39 -10.62
N PHE A 33 4.93 0.35 -11.17
CA PHE A 33 3.79 0.52 -12.09
C PHE A 33 2.51 0.51 -11.27
N VAL A 34 1.66 1.53 -11.43
CA VAL A 34 0.46 1.71 -10.61
C VAL A 34 -0.76 1.57 -11.50
N ALA A 35 -1.49 0.46 -11.34
CA ALA A 35 -2.70 0.17 -12.08
C ALA A 35 -3.93 0.41 -11.19
N PRO A 36 -4.89 1.27 -11.59
CA PRO A 36 -6.18 1.30 -10.92
C PRO A 36 -6.89 -0.04 -11.11
N VAL A 37 -7.55 -0.52 -10.06
CA VAL A 37 -8.45 -1.67 -10.17
C VAL A 37 -9.81 -1.12 -10.56
N GLU A 38 -10.19 -1.28 -11.82
CA GLU A 38 -11.56 -0.98 -12.27
C GLU A 38 -12.52 -2.00 -11.66
N ALA A 39 -13.02 -1.71 -10.46
CA ALA A 39 -14.17 -2.39 -9.90
C ALA A 39 -15.36 -1.44 -9.94
N SER A 40 -16.43 -1.83 -10.66
CA SER A 40 -17.76 -1.25 -10.48
C SER A 40 -18.23 -1.52 -9.05
N GLN A 41 -17.85 -0.66 -8.10
CA GLN A 41 -18.47 -0.65 -6.79
C GLN A 41 -19.63 0.34 -6.86
N SER A 42 -20.82 -0.18 -7.15
CA SER A 42 -22.06 0.56 -6.87
C SER A 42 -22.16 0.77 -5.36
N PRO A 43 -22.43 1.99 -4.88
CA PRO A 43 -22.66 2.21 -3.45
C PRO A 43 -23.85 1.36 -2.98
N GLY A 44 -23.64 0.53 -1.96
CA GLY A 44 -24.75 -0.01 -1.18
C GLY A 44 -25.40 1.10 -0.36
N ALA A 45 -26.66 0.93 0.04
CA ALA A 45 -27.45 1.94 0.74
C ALA A 45 -26.81 2.47 2.06
N ASP A 46 -25.82 1.75 2.59
CA ASP A 46 -25.08 2.08 3.81
C ASP A 46 -23.59 2.42 3.59
N SER A 47 -23.13 2.56 2.34
CA SER A 47 -21.69 2.76 2.03
C SER A 47 -21.28 4.23 2.02
N GLN A 48 -20.66 4.69 3.11
CA GLN A 48 -20.12 6.06 3.30
C GLN A 48 -18.75 6.30 2.62
N GLY A 49 -18.60 5.88 1.36
CA GLY A 49 -17.37 6.17 0.59
C GLY A 49 -17.04 5.10 -0.44
N VAL A 50 -16.64 5.52 -1.64
CA VAL A 50 -16.15 4.61 -2.68
C VAL A 50 -14.64 4.48 -2.51
N ALA A 51 -14.17 3.29 -2.14
CA ALA A 51 -12.73 3.03 -2.08
C ALA A 51 -12.16 2.86 -3.49
N ARG A 52 -11.26 3.76 -3.91
CA ARG A 52 -10.48 3.56 -5.14
C ARG A 52 -9.31 2.65 -4.84
N ARG A 53 -9.28 1.50 -5.50
CA ARG A 53 -8.25 0.46 -5.33
C ARG A 53 -7.21 0.53 -6.42
N TYR A 54 -5.99 0.17 -6.07
CA TYR A 54 -4.83 0.12 -6.95
C TYR A 54 -4.06 -1.18 -6.71
N THR A 55 -3.49 -1.70 -7.78
CA THR A 55 -2.44 -2.73 -7.72
C THR A 55 -1.15 -2.11 -8.21
N LEU A 56 -0.14 -2.13 -7.35
CA LEU A 56 1.19 -1.60 -7.59
C LEU A 56 2.16 -2.75 -7.84
N TYR A 57 2.95 -2.65 -8.90
CA TYR A 57 3.96 -3.64 -9.28
C TYR A 57 5.34 -3.01 -9.16
N PHE A 58 6.17 -3.57 -8.31
CA PHE A 58 7.57 -3.18 -8.13
C PHE A 58 8.46 -4.23 -8.78
N ARG A 59 9.49 -3.82 -9.52
CA ARG A 59 10.48 -4.72 -10.10
C ARG A 59 11.77 -4.64 -9.30
N GLY A 60 12.32 -5.77 -8.91
CA GLY A 60 13.56 -5.83 -8.13
C GLY A 60 14.04 -7.26 -7.95
N SER A 61 15.34 -7.44 -7.71
CA SER A 61 15.92 -8.74 -7.38
C SER A 61 15.75 -9.14 -5.91
N GLU A 62 15.26 -8.21 -5.09
CA GLU A 62 15.06 -8.37 -3.64
C GLU A 62 13.66 -7.84 -3.28
N PRO A 63 13.04 -8.37 -2.21
CA PRO A 63 11.77 -7.84 -1.70
C PRO A 63 11.88 -6.36 -1.36
N THR A 64 10.83 -5.60 -1.64
CA THR A 64 10.71 -4.16 -1.37
C THR A 64 10.70 -3.83 0.13
N GLY A 65 10.35 -4.80 0.97
CA GLY A 65 10.21 -4.62 2.42
C GLY A 65 8.97 -3.81 2.83
N ILE A 66 8.02 -3.60 1.91
CA ILE A 66 6.71 -2.99 2.20
C ILE A 66 5.93 -3.90 3.16
N LEU A 67 5.21 -3.30 4.11
CA LEU A 67 4.32 -3.97 5.06
C LEU A 67 2.87 -3.56 4.81
N ASP A 68 1.94 -4.35 5.34
CA ASP A 68 0.50 -4.06 5.32
C ASP A 68 0.10 -2.84 6.15
N THR A 69 0.97 -2.41 7.06
CA THR A 69 0.85 -1.19 7.85
C THR A 69 1.43 0.05 7.16
N ASP A 70 2.06 -0.10 5.99
CA ASP A 70 2.65 1.04 5.30
C ASP A 70 1.60 1.92 4.60
N CYS A 71 1.96 3.20 4.45
CA CYS A 71 1.26 4.14 3.59
C CYS A 71 2.14 4.44 2.37
N LEU A 72 1.58 4.26 1.17
CA LEU A 72 2.24 4.52 -0.10
C LEU A 72 1.76 5.85 -0.67
N VAL A 73 2.67 6.80 -0.86
CA VAL A 73 2.35 8.08 -1.50
C VAL A 73 2.73 8.01 -2.98
N VAL A 74 1.71 8.11 -3.84
CA VAL A 74 1.86 8.07 -5.30
C VAL A 74 1.25 9.35 -5.88
N ARG A 75 2.03 10.15 -6.60
CA ARG A 75 1.57 11.45 -7.17
C ARG A 75 0.91 12.35 -6.11
N GLY A 76 1.43 12.33 -4.88
CA GLY A 76 0.89 13.08 -3.75
C GLY A 76 -0.36 12.48 -3.10
N MET A 77 -0.87 11.35 -3.60
CA MET A 77 -2.03 10.65 -3.05
C MET A 77 -1.60 9.54 -2.08
N PRO A 78 -2.02 9.57 -0.81
CA PRO A 78 -1.74 8.51 0.15
C PRO A 78 -2.65 7.30 -0.10
N LEU A 79 -2.05 6.13 -0.24
CA LEU A 79 -2.71 4.84 -0.40
C LEU A 79 -2.37 3.95 0.79
N MET A 80 -3.37 3.39 1.44
CA MET A 80 -3.17 2.40 2.50
C MET A 80 -2.95 1.03 1.87
N VAL A 81 -1.92 0.30 2.31
CA VAL A 81 -1.69 -1.07 1.84
C VAL A 81 -2.85 -1.97 2.30
N ASP A 82 -3.34 -2.81 1.38
CA ASP A 82 -4.45 -3.74 1.58
C ASP A 82 -3.92 -5.16 1.71
N GLY A 83 -3.47 -5.49 2.93
CA GLY A 83 -2.90 -6.78 3.28
C GLY A 83 -1.44 -6.96 2.83
N PRO A 84 -0.83 -8.12 3.16
CA PRO A 84 0.59 -8.35 2.91
C PRO A 84 0.95 -8.28 1.42
N PRO A 85 2.07 -7.61 1.06
CA PRO A 85 2.62 -7.68 -0.29
C PRO A 85 2.87 -9.12 -0.76
N LEU A 86 2.62 -9.36 -2.05
CA LEU A 86 2.90 -10.64 -2.71
C LEU A 86 4.23 -10.58 -3.43
N GLU A 87 5.17 -11.42 -3.03
CA GLU A 87 6.43 -11.54 -3.76
C GLU A 87 6.23 -12.23 -5.12
N TRP A 88 6.84 -11.67 -6.16
CA TRP A 88 6.81 -12.17 -7.53
C TRP A 88 8.09 -12.91 -7.86
N TRP A 89 7.96 -14.21 -8.08
CA TRP A 89 9.07 -15.12 -8.38
C TRP A 89 9.02 -15.65 -9.81
N ARG A 90 10.20 -15.84 -10.43
CA ARG A 90 10.34 -16.54 -11.71
C ARG A 90 11.64 -17.33 -11.74
N TYR A 91 11.53 -18.61 -12.08
CA TYR A 91 12.67 -19.55 -12.14
C TYR A 91 13.55 -19.54 -10.88
N GLY A 92 12.92 -19.52 -9.69
CA GLY A 92 13.65 -19.51 -8.40
C GLY A 92 14.32 -18.18 -8.05
N ARG A 93 14.09 -17.12 -8.83
CA ARG A 93 14.61 -15.77 -8.57
C ARG A 93 13.47 -14.81 -8.26
N HIS A 94 13.64 -13.99 -7.24
CA HIS A 94 12.75 -12.87 -6.95
C HIS A 94 12.87 -11.82 -8.07
N ILE A 95 11.75 -11.38 -8.62
CA ILE A 95 11.70 -10.44 -9.75
C ILE A 95 10.82 -9.22 -9.49
N GLY A 96 10.25 -9.09 -8.29
CA GLY A 96 9.45 -7.95 -7.89
C GLY A 96 8.44 -8.27 -6.81
N ASP A 97 7.63 -7.28 -6.45
CA ASP A 97 6.49 -7.41 -5.53
C ASP A 97 5.22 -6.86 -6.16
N VAL A 98 4.09 -7.38 -5.72
CA VAL A 98 2.75 -6.88 -6.04
C VAL A 98 2.07 -6.44 -4.75
N VAL A 99 1.66 -5.17 -4.71
CA VAL A 99 1.03 -4.55 -3.54
C VAL A 99 -0.35 -4.05 -3.91
N ASN A 100 -1.37 -4.50 -3.19
CA ASN A 100 -2.69 -3.89 -3.29
C ASN A 100 -2.77 -2.72 -2.31
N ALA A 101 -3.38 -1.63 -2.74
CA ALA A 101 -3.57 -0.46 -1.88
C ALA A 101 -4.85 0.28 -2.26
N PHE A 102 -5.38 1.08 -1.35
CA PHE A 102 -6.58 1.87 -1.60
C PHE A 102 -6.52 3.25 -0.98
N VAL A 103 -7.32 4.15 -1.54
CA VAL A 103 -7.71 5.40 -0.88
C VAL A 103 -9.22 5.37 -0.66
N ARG A 104 -9.67 5.82 0.51
CA ARG A 104 -11.08 6.07 0.77
C ARG A 104 -11.38 7.51 0.37
N GLU A 105 -12.23 7.67 -0.65
CA GLU A 105 -12.81 8.97 -0.97
C GLU A 105 -14.13 9.11 -0.22
N GLY A 106 -14.30 10.26 0.44
CA GLY A 106 -15.53 10.69 1.12
C GLY A 106 -16.01 12.00 0.54
#